data_AF-A0A962XDV3-F1
#
_entry.id   AF-A0A962XDV3-F1
#
_cell.length_a   1.000
_cell.length_b   1.000
_cell.length_c   1.000
_cell.angle_alpha   90.00
_cell.angle_beta   90.00
_cell.angle_gamma   90.00
#
_symmetry.space_group_name_H-M   'P 1'
#
loop_
_entity.id
_entity.type
_entity.pdbx_description
1 polymer ?
#
loop_
_entity_poly.entity_id
_entity_poly.type
_entity_poly.pdbx_seq_one_letter_code
_entity_poly.pdbx_strand_id
1 'polypeptide(L)'
;MSAQNDAAFLRMFMMILGALVVFTVIILFAANQIMGSVEEQRGEDPRLRAAVVDRIKPVGRVNVAGAPAPAAAEPAAAAPKSGADVAAAACNACHLAGVLGAPKIGDAAAWSQRLGAEGGIDGLTASAIKGKGQMPPKGGAMVSDAEIRAAIEHMLSESGVDAAAPAAAPVAEAGGPVEAMQQMAGEAMDAAKSMAAAVMPAAEPEPAA
;
A
#
# COMPACT_ATOMS: atom_id res chain seq x y z
N MET A 1 36.70 -4.44 -51.96
CA MET A 1 36.28 -3.21 -51.26
C MET A 1 37.41 -2.20 -51.43
N SER A 2 37.14 -1.07 -52.10
CA SER A 2 38.16 -0.06 -52.42
C SER A 2 38.40 0.85 -51.22
N ALA A 3 39.67 1.07 -50.87
CA ALA A 3 40.13 1.87 -49.73
C ALA A 3 39.52 3.30 -49.64
N GLN A 4 39.01 3.84 -50.75
CA GLN A 4 38.29 5.11 -50.77
C GLN A 4 36.95 5.07 -50.03
N ASN A 5 36.21 3.97 -50.08
CA ASN A 5 34.93 3.82 -49.38
C ASN A 5 35.14 3.65 -47.87
N ASP A 6 36.20 2.94 -47.49
CA ASP A 6 36.59 2.75 -46.09
C ASP A 6 37.07 4.06 -45.47
N ALA A 7 37.84 4.86 -46.20
CA ALA A 7 38.29 6.18 -45.75
C ALA A 7 37.14 7.21 -45.68
N ALA A 8 36.10 7.07 -46.49
CA ALA A 8 34.89 7.90 -46.42
C ALA A 8 34.01 7.49 -45.23
N PHE A 9 33.84 6.19 -45.01
CA PHE A 9 33.10 5.63 -43.88
C PHE A 9 33.76 5.99 -42.54
N LEU A 10 35.07 5.78 -42.39
CA LEU A 10 35.80 6.11 -41.17
C LEU A 10 35.78 7.61 -40.87
N ARG A 11 35.78 8.49 -41.88
CA ARG A 11 35.66 9.94 -41.68
C ARG A 11 34.28 10.34 -41.15
N MET A 12 33.20 9.82 -41.72
CA MET A 12 31.85 10.07 -41.19
C MET A 12 31.67 9.48 -39.78
N PHE A 13 32.16 8.26 -39.57
CA PHE A 13 32.10 7.60 -38.27
C PHE A 13 32.86 8.39 -37.19
N MET A 14 34.07 8.87 -37.47
CA MET A 14 34.86 9.67 -36.52
C MET A 14 34.26 11.07 -36.28
N MET A 15 33.64 11.70 -37.28
CA MET A 15 32.91 12.95 -37.07
C MET A 15 31.72 12.77 -36.13
N ILE A 16 30.92 11.72 -36.34
CA ILE A 16 29.75 11.42 -35.49
C ILE A 16 30.21 11.05 -34.08
N LEU A 17 31.22 10.20 -33.95
CA LEU A 17 31.74 9.76 -32.66
C LEU A 17 32.37 10.95 -31.90
N GLY A 18 33.09 11.83 -32.59
CA GLY A 18 33.59 13.08 -32.02
C GLY A 18 32.47 14.01 -31.54
N ALA A 19 31.42 14.20 -32.35
CA ALA A 19 30.27 15.02 -31.98
C ALA A 19 29.53 14.47 -30.75
N LEU A 20 29.37 13.14 -30.67
CA LEU A 20 28.75 12.49 -29.51
C LEU A 20 29.59 12.62 -28.24
N VAL A 21 30.91 12.49 -28.34
CA VAL A 21 31.82 12.70 -27.20
C VAL A 21 31.75 14.15 -26.72
N VAL A 22 31.80 15.12 -27.64
CA VAL A 22 31.67 16.55 -27.28
C VAL A 22 30.32 16.84 -26.63
N PHE A 23 29.23 16.32 -27.19
CA PHE A 23 27.89 16.46 -26.63
C PHE A 23 27.81 15.84 -25.23
N THR A 24 28.42 14.67 -25.01
CA THR A 24 28.49 14.01 -23.70
C THR A 24 29.28 14.86 -22.71
N VAL A 25 30.43 15.40 -23.11
CA VAL A 25 31.24 16.29 -22.25
C VAL A 25 30.49 17.57 -21.89
N ILE A 26 29.73 18.16 -22.83
CA ILE A 26 28.86 19.32 -22.58
C ILE A 26 27.78 18.98 -21.55
N ILE A 27 27.12 17.83 -21.69
CA ILE A 27 26.12 17.37 -20.72
C ILE A 27 26.75 17.17 -19.34
N LEU A 28 27.93 16.53 -19.25
CA LEU A 28 28.62 16.31 -17.99
C LEU A 28 29.04 17.62 -17.33
N PHE A 29 29.52 18.59 -18.10
CA PHE A 29 29.86 19.92 -17.59
C PHE A 29 28.63 20.66 -17.09
N ALA A 30 27.52 20.65 -17.85
CA ALA A 30 26.26 21.24 -17.43
C ALA A 30 25.71 20.55 -16.18
N ALA A 31 25.75 19.21 -16.12
CA ALA A 31 25.36 18.44 -14.96
C ALA A 31 26.21 18.78 -13.73
N ASN A 32 27.52 18.96 -13.89
CA ASN A 32 28.41 19.32 -12.79
C ASN A 32 28.16 20.75 -12.28
N GLN A 33 27.88 21.71 -13.18
CA GLN A 33 27.49 23.08 -12.82
C GLN A 33 26.15 23.11 -12.08
N ILE A 34 25.16 22.35 -12.55
CA ILE A 34 23.84 22.26 -11.92
C ILE A 34 23.94 21.55 -10.58
N MET A 35 24.61 20.40 -10.49
CA MET A 35 24.72 19.61 -9.26
C MET A 35 25.50 20.35 -8.16
N GLY A 36 26.55 21.11 -8.52
CA GLY A 36 27.26 21.99 -7.58
C GLY A 36 26.40 23.14 -7.06
N SER A 37 25.58 23.75 -7.94
CA SER A 37 24.64 24.81 -7.54
C SER A 37 23.44 24.30 -6.73
N VAL A 38 23.01 23.05 -6.92
CA VAL A 38 21.85 22.49 -6.22
C VAL A 38 22.17 22.18 -4.76
N GLU A 39 23.38 21.69 -4.43
CA GLU A 39 23.76 21.44 -3.03
C GLU A 39 23.89 22.75 -2.24
N GLU A 40 24.46 23.80 -2.85
CA GLU A 40 24.54 25.13 -2.24
C GLU A 40 23.14 25.77 -2.08
N GLN A 41 22.28 25.69 -3.10
CA GLN A 41 20.89 26.16 -3.04
C GLN A 41 20.03 25.40 -2.01
N ARG A 42 20.25 24.09 -1.87
CA ARG A 42 19.58 23.22 -0.89
C ARG A 42 20.03 23.54 0.53
N GLY A 43 21.30 23.92 0.70
CA GLY A 43 21.84 24.46 1.92
C GLY A 43 21.24 25.82 2.28
N GLU A 44 21.06 26.71 1.31
CA GLU A 44 20.69 28.11 1.56
C GLU A 44 19.18 28.37 1.71
N ASP A 45 18.30 27.53 1.16
CA ASP A 45 16.84 27.74 1.19
C ASP A 45 16.30 27.79 2.63
N PRO A 46 15.79 28.95 3.10
CA PRO A 46 15.24 29.11 4.45
C PRO A 46 14.07 28.17 4.75
N ARG A 47 13.28 27.78 3.74
CA ARG A 47 12.15 26.86 3.92
C ARG A 47 12.63 25.44 4.15
N LEU A 48 13.65 25.02 3.40
CA LEU A 48 14.22 23.69 3.56
C LEU A 48 14.99 23.59 4.87
N ARG A 49 15.74 24.63 5.25
CA ARG A 49 16.37 24.75 6.56
C ARG A 49 15.34 24.71 7.69
N ALA A 50 14.23 25.45 7.57
CA ALA A 50 13.15 25.40 8.56
C ALA A 50 12.54 24.00 8.66
N ALA A 51 12.30 23.31 7.55
CA ALA A 51 11.77 21.94 7.54
C ALA A 51 12.78 20.92 8.11
N VAL A 52 14.09 21.10 7.89
CA VAL A 52 15.14 20.28 8.52
C VAL A 52 15.18 20.54 10.02
N VAL A 53 15.17 21.80 10.45
CA VAL A 53 15.13 22.21 11.86
C VAL A 53 13.90 21.64 12.57
N ASP A 54 12.75 21.64 11.92
CA ASP A 54 11.52 21.09 12.45
C ASP A 54 11.61 19.56 12.68
N ARG A 55 12.27 18.85 11.76
CA ARG A 55 12.48 17.39 11.84
C ARG A 55 13.57 16.97 12.84
N ILE A 56 14.58 17.79 13.09
CA ILE A 56 15.64 17.50 14.09
C ILE A 56 15.29 17.96 15.50
N LYS A 57 14.06 18.44 15.74
CA LYS A 57 13.63 18.80 17.09
C LYS A 57 13.81 17.59 18.01
N PRO A 58 14.54 17.76 19.14
CA PRO A 58 14.80 16.65 20.03
C PRO A 58 13.49 16.13 20.63
N VAL A 59 13.24 14.83 20.48
CA VAL A 59 12.07 14.13 21.04
C VAL A 59 12.18 13.89 22.55
N GLY A 60 13.32 14.24 23.15
CA GLY A 60 13.61 14.16 24.57
C GLY A 60 14.99 14.73 24.88
N ARG A 61 15.26 15.06 26.14
CA ARG A 61 16.60 15.45 26.61
C ARG A 61 17.15 14.37 27.53
N VAL A 62 18.43 14.07 27.39
CA VAL A 62 19.16 13.21 28.33
C VAL A 62 19.92 14.08 29.32
N ASN A 63 19.78 13.77 30.61
CA ASN A 63 20.54 14.45 31.65
C ASN A 63 21.94 13.81 31.72
N VAL A 64 22.95 14.55 31.25
CA VAL A 64 24.35 14.17 31.47
C VAL A 64 24.69 14.55 32.92
N ALA A 65 25.14 13.58 33.72
CA ALA A 65 25.44 13.81 35.13
C ALA A 65 26.47 14.94 35.30
N GLY A 66 26.06 16.05 35.93
CA GLY A 66 26.93 17.18 36.28
C GLY A 66 26.45 18.57 35.83
N ALA A 67 25.43 18.70 34.98
CA ALA A 67 24.83 19.99 34.67
C ALA A 67 23.65 20.29 35.62
N PRO A 68 23.55 21.51 36.20
CA PRO A 68 22.37 21.88 36.97
C PRO A 68 21.15 21.87 36.04
N ALA A 69 20.17 21.04 36.35
CA ALA A 69 18.94 20.93 35.58
C ALA A 69 18.19 22.27 35.62
N PRO A 70 17.95 22.95 34.47
CA PRO A 70 16.94 23.99 34.44
C PRO A 70 15.60 23.34 34.79
N ALA A 71 14.79 24.04 35.60
CA ALA A 71 13.47 23.56 36.02
C ALA A 71 12.72 22.98 34.80
N ALA A 72 12.30 21.73 34.93
CA ALA A 72 11.63 21.00 33.88
C ALA A 72 10.36 21.75 33.47
N ALA A 73 10.41 22.48 32.37
CA ALA A 73 9.24 22.59 31.53
C ALA A 73 9.01 21.19 30.98
N GLU A 74 7.88 20.57 31.33
CA GLU A 74 7.43 19.35 30.68
C GLU A 74 7.58 19.52 29.17
N PRO A 75 8.13 18.54 28.44
CA PRO A 75 8.07 18.59 26.99
C PRO A 75 6.59 18.70 26.64
N ALA A 76 6.20 19.83 26.04
CA ALA A 76 4.89 19.96 25.46
C ALA A 76 4.73 18.77 24.53
N ALA A 77 3.86 17.82 24.91
CA ALA A 77 3.52 16.69 24.08
C ALA A 77 3.15 17.28 22.72
N ALA A 78 3.94 16.96 21.69
CA ALA A 78 3.58 17.33 20.34
C ALA A 78 2.15 16.87 20.13
N ALA A 79 1.28 17.79 19.67
CA ALA A 79 -0.13 17.47 19.50
C ALA A 79 -0.26 16.16 18.71
N PRO A 80 -1.13 15.22 19.14
CA PRO A 80 -1.28 13.95 18.46
C PRO A 80 -1.62 14.20 16.99
N LYS A 81 -0.90 13.52 16.08
CA LYS A 81 -1.15 13.66 14.65
C LYS A 81 -2.53 13.09 14.32
N SER A 82 -3.18 13.66 13.31
CA SER A 82 -4.44 13.10 12.85
C SER A 82 -4.21 11.74 12.18
N GLY A 83 -5.26 10.90 12.15
CA GLY A 83 -5.21 9.63 11.44
C GLY A 83 -4.88 9.79 9.95
N ALA A 84 -5.41 10.84 9.33
CA ALA A 84 -5.11 11.18 7.93
C ALA A 84 -3.63 11.51 7.71
N ASP A 85 -3.01 12.28 8.62
CA ASP A 85 -1.58 12.62 8.51
C ASP A 85 -0.70 11.38 8.63
N VAL A 86 -1.02 10.49 9.58
CA VAL A 86 -0.27 9.25 9.80
C VAL A 86 -0.46 8.29 8.61
N ALA A 87 -1.69 8.15 8.11
CA ALA A 87 -1.98 7.34 6.93
C ALA A 87 -1.23 7.84 5.69
N ALA A 88 -1.23 9.16 5.46
CA ALA A 88 -0.50 9.78 4.37
C ALA A 88 1.03 9.62 4.50
N ALA A 89 1.57 9.79 5.70
CA ALA A 89 3.01 9.75 5.94
C ALA A 89 3.61 8.33 5.93
N ALA A 90 2.85 7.31 6.34
CA ALA A 90 3.38 5.96 6.57
C ALA A 90 2.61 4.85 5.87
N CYS A 91 1.28 4.89 5.85
CA CYS A 91 0.46 3.75 5.42
C CYS A 91 0.26 3.72 3.90
N ASN A 92 0.11 4.87 3.26
CA ASN A 92 -0.21 5.00 1.84
C ASN A 92 0.86 4.40 0.92
N ALA A 93 2.12 4.38 1.36
CA ALA A 93 3.24 3.81 0.61
C ALA A 93 2.95 2.36 0.15
N CYS A 94 2.21 1.61 0.96
CA CYS A 94 1.82 0.24 0.62
C CYS A 94 0.32 0.10 0.36
N HIS A 95 -0.52 0.76 1.16
CA HIS A 95 -1.97 0.54 1.15
C HIS A 95 -2.72 1.32 0.06
N LEU A 96 -2.11 2.33 -0.58
CA LEU A 96 -2.80 3.07 -1.65
C LEU A 96 -2.93 2.24 -2.93
N ALA A 97 -1.86 1.51 -3.29
CA ALA A 97 -1.80 0.67 -4.48
C ALA A 97 -1.88 -0.84 -4.19
N GLY A 98 -1.87 -1.24 -2.93
CA GLY A 98 -1.86 -2.65 -2.52
C GLY A 98 -0.52 -3.35 -2.76
N VAL A 99 0.58 -2.62 -2.50
CA VAL A 99 1.95 -3.12 -2.69
C VAL A 99 2.18 -4.36 -1.83
N LEU A 100 2.80 -5.40 -2.41
CA LEU A 100 3.05 -6.69 -1.76
C LEU A 100 1.78 -7.38 -1.20
N GLY A 101 0.60 -7.10 -1.79
CA GLY A 101 -0.67 -7.66 -1.32
C GLY A 101 -1.24 -6.97 -0.09
N ALA A 102 -0.78 -5.75 0.24
CA ALA A 102 -1.41 -4.92 1.25
C ALA A 102 -2.89 -4.65 0.87
N PRO A 103 -3.82 -4.65 1.84
CA PRO A 103 -5.21 -4.28 1.57
C PRO A 103 -5.27 -2.85 1.04
N LYS A 104 -5.92 -2.68 -0.12
CA LYS A 104 -5.99 -1.40 -0.80
C LYS A 104 -7.01 -0.49 -0.12
N ILE A 105 -6.65 0.74 0.19
CA ILE A 105 -7.61 1.76 0.64
C ILE A 105 -8.62 1.99 -0.49
N GLY A 106 -9.91 1.98 -0.15
CA GLY A 106 -11.01 1.99 -1.11
C GLY A 106 -11.63 0.60 -1.38
N ASP A 107 -11.03 -0.49 -0.91
CA ASP A 107 -11.57 -1.85 -1.07
C ASP A 107 -12.41 -2.26 0.15
N ALA A 108 -13.68 -1.86 0.15
CA ALA A 108 -14.61 -2.14 1.24
C ALA A 108 -14.71 -3.62 1.61
N ALA A 109 -14.67 -4.52 0.62
CA ALA A 109 -14.81 -5.95 0.83
C ALA A 109 -13.58 -6.54 1.54
N ALA A 110 -12.38 -6.20 1.06
CA ALA A 110 -11.13 -6.65 1.67
C ALA A 110 -10.98 -6.12 3.11
N TRP A 111 -11.36 -4.87 3.36
CA TRP A 111 -11.30 -4.28 4.69
C TRP A 111 -12.34 -4.86 5.64
N SER A 112 -13.58 -5.10 5.20
CA SER A 112 -14.62 -5.72 6.02
C SER A 112 -14.26 -7.14 6.44
N GLN A 113 -13.72 -7.94 5.51
CA GLN A 113 -13.26 -9.30 5.80
C GLN A 113 -12.16 -9.30 6.87
N ARG A 114 -11.18 -8.39 6.74
CA ARG A 114 -10.06 -8.28 7.68
C ARG A 114 -10.50 -7.76 9.03
N LEU A 115 -11.39 -6.76 9.05
CA LEU A 115 -11.96 -6.23 10.28
C LEU A 115 -12.66 -7.35 11.07
N GLY A 116 -13.44 -8.20 10.40
CA GLY A 116 -14.05 -9.38 11.04
C GLY A 116 -13.02 -10.42 11.51
N ALA A 117 -12.07 -10.78 10.64
CA ALA A 117 -11.07 -11.82 10.91
C ALA A 117 -10.11 -11.47 12.07
N GLU A 118 -9.78 -10.19 12.24
CA GLU A 118 -8.90 -9.72 13.31
C GLU A 118 -9.68 -9.37 14.59
N GLY A 119 -10.99 -9.61 14.67
CA GLY A 119 -11.77 -9.31 15.89
C GLY A 119 -12.07 -7.83 16.06
N GLY A 120 -12.30 -7.11 14.96
CA GLY A 120 -12.66 -5.71 14.92
C GLY A 120 -11.45 -4.77 14.87
N ILE A 121 -11.72 -3.49 15.13
CA ILE A 121 -10.71 -2.43 15.07
C ILE A 121 -9.58 -2.65 16.07
N ASP A 122 -9.86 -3.24 17.23
CA ASP A 122 -8.86 -3.46 18.28
C ASP A 122 -7.80 -4.48 17.84
N GLY A 123 -8.22 -5.61 17.28
CA GLY A 123 -7.26 -6.61 16.83
C GLY A 123 -6.55 -6.22 15.54
N LEU A 124 -7.22 -5.47 14.65
CA LEU A 124 -6.55 -4.88 13.48
C LEU A 124 -5.46 -3.88 13.91
N THR A 125 -5.75 -3.06 14.92
CA THR A 125 -4.79 -2.14 15.54
C THR A 125 -3.63 -2.91 16.19
N ALA A 126 -3.92 -3.95 16.96
CA ALA A 126 -2.89 -4.80 17.57
C ALA A 126 -1.99 -5.48 16.53
N SER A 127 -2.57 -5.96 15.43
CA SER A 127 -1.83 -6.55 14.31
C SER A 127 -0.91 -5.52 13.64
N ALA A 128 -1.41 -4.30 13.39
CA ALA A 128 -0.60 -3.22 12.82
C ALA A 128 0.54 -2.78 13.75
N ILE A 129 0.29 -2.70 15.06
CA ILE A 129 1.33 -2.37 16.05
C ILE A 129 2.43 -3.43 16.06
N LYS A 130 2.05 -4.72 16.07
CA LYS A 130 2.98 -5.84 16.08
C LYS A 130 3.70 -6.03 14.73
N GLY A 131 3.04 -5.68 13.63
CA GLY A 131 3.43 -6.06 12.28
C GLY A 131 2.92 -7.47 11.90
N LYS A 132 2.70 -7.70 10.60
CA LYS A 132 2.20 -8.97 10.06
C LYS A 132 2.69 -9.20 8.64
N GLY A 133 3.36 -10.32 8.41
CA GLY A 133 3.96 -10.65 7.11
C GLY A 133 4.93 -9.56 6.66
N GLN A 134 4.66 -8.94 5.51
CA GLN A 134 5.48 -7.86 4.95
C GLN A 134 5.18 -6.48 5.58
N MET A 135 4.13 -6.35 6.40
CA MET A 135 3.81 -5.10 7.08
C MET A 135 4.71 -4.95 8.32
N PRO A 136 5.60 -3.94 8.38
CA PRO A 136 6.47 -3.72 9.52
C PRO A 136 5.68 -3.30 10.77
N PRO A 137 6.24 -3.48 11.98
CA PRO A 137 5.65 -2.99 13.22
C PRO A 137 5.32 -1.50 13.13
N LYS A 138 4.10 -1.12 13.55
CA LYS A 138 3.56 0.25 13.46
C LYS A 138 3.61 0.87 12.06
N GLY A 139 3.60 0.04 11.00
CA GLY A 139 3.76 0.52 9.62
C GLY A 139 5.12 1.19 9.36
N GLY A 140 6.12 0.96 10.22
CA GLY A 140 7.44 1.60 10.13
C GLY A 140 7.48 3.03 10.68
N ALA A 141 6.39 3.51 11.27
CA ALA A 141 6.30 4.86 11.82
C ALA A 141 6.64 4.92 13.31
N MET A 142 7.30 6.01 13.73
CA MET A 142 7.57 6.31 15.13
C MET A 142 6.42 7.14 15.72
N VAL A 143 5.26 6.49 15.87
CA VAL A 143 4.02 7.10 16.37
C VAL A 143 3.44 6.31 17.54
N SER A 144 2.56 6.95 18.30
CA SER A 144 1.83 6.33 19.40
C SER A 144 0.81 5.30 18.87
N ASP A 145 0.41 4.37 19.74
CA ASP A 145 -0.57 3.33 19.39
C ASP A 145 -1.94 3.95 19.07
N ALA A 146 -2.27 5.07 19.72
CA ALA A 146 -3.48 5.86 19.43
C ALA A 146 -3.43 6.49 18.02
N GLU A 147 -2.28 7.00 17.60
CA GLU A 147 -2.08 7.52 16.24
C GLU A 147 -2.18 6.41 15.18
N ILE A 148 -1.69 5.19 15.48
CA ILE A 148 -1.89 4.01 14.62
C ILE A 148 -3.37 3.68 14.50
N ARG A 149 -4.10 3.64 15.62
CA ARG A 149 -5.55 3.39 15.61
C ARG A 149 -6.28 4.41 14.74
N ALA A 150 -6.01 5.69 14.96
CA ALA A 150 -6.63 6.77 14.19
C ALA A 150 -6.33 6.66 12.69
N ALA A 151 -5.12 6.24 12.32
CA ALA A 151 -4.77 5.99 10.92
C ALA A 151 -5.58 4.84 10.31
N ILE A 152 -5.76 3.75 11.05
CA ILE A 152 -6.56 2.60 10.60
C ILE A 152 -8.02 2.99 10.46
N GLU A 153 -8.59 3.70 11.42
CA GLU A 153 -9.96 4.22 11.35
C GLU A 153 -10.16 5.12 10.13
N HIS A 154 -9.19 6.00 9.84
CA HIS A 154 -9.22 6.81 8.63
C HIS A 154 -9.17 5.96 7.35
N MET A 155 -8.29 4.96 7.28
CA MET A 155 -8.20 4.07 6.11
C MET A 155 -9.47 3.24 5.90
N LEU A 156 -10.12 2.79 6.98
CA LEU A 156 -11.41 2.10 6.93
C LEU A 156 -12.50 3.05 6.41
N SER A 157 -12.55 4.27 6.94
CA SER A 157 -13.47 5.33 6.49
C SER A 157 -13.31 5.64 5.00
N GLU A 158 -12.07 5.84 4.52
CA GLU A 158 -11.77 6.04 3.09
C GLU A 158 -12.11 4.81 2.24
N SER A 159 -12.22 3.63 2.86
CA SER A 159 -12.65 2.40 2.23
C SER A 159 -14.16 2.16 2.33
N GLY A 160 -14.93 3.08 2.93
CA GLY A 160 -16.37 2.93 3.13
C GLY A 160 -16.74 1.87 4.17
N VAL A 161 -15.83 1.55 5.09
CA VAL A 161 -16.06 0.58 6.18
C VAL A 161 -16.10 1.31 7.51
N ASP A 162 -17.21 1.18 8.23
CA ASP A 162 -17.33 1.74 9.57
C ASP A 162 -16.50 0.91 10.56
N ALA A 163 -15.56 1.54 11.25
CA ALA A 163 -14.71 0.87 12.26
C ALA A 163 -15.52 0.29 13.45
N ALA A 164 -16.74 0.80 13.67
CA ALA A 164 -17.69 0.32 14.67
C ALA A 164 -18.58 -0.84 14.17
N ALA A 165 -18.43 -1.27 12.91
CA ALA A 165 -19.21 -2.38 12.37
C ALA A 165 -18.95 -3.66 13.18
N PRO A 166 -20.00 -4.33 13.70
CA PRO A 166 -19.82 -5.49 14.55
C PRO A 166 -19.21 -6.65 13.77
N ALA A 167 -18.23 -7.31 14.39
CA ALA A 167 -17.62 -8.53 13.88
C ALA A 167 -18.66 -9.68 13.80
N ALA A 168 -19.25 -9.91 12.63
CA ALA A 168 -19.91 -11.15 12.19
C ALA A 168 -20.19 -11.04 10.67
N ALA A 169 -19.93 -12.00 9.79
CA ALA A 169 -19.83 -13.45 9.91
C ALA A 169 -18.81 -14.00 8.87
N PRO A 170 -18.35 -15.27 8.97
CA PRO A 170 -17.26 -15.79 8.16
C PRO A 170 -17.75 -16.09 6.74
N VAL A 171 -17.22 -15.39 5.74
CA VAL A 171 -17.22 -15.91 4.38
C VAL A 171 -15.85 -16.51 4.10
N ALA A 172 -15.91 -17.83 3.93
CA ALA A 172 -14.86 -18.77 3.62
C ALA A 172 -13.74 -18.20 2.73
N GLU A 173 -12.51 -18.50 3.16
CA GLU A 173 -11.28 -18.44 2.38
C GLU A 173 -11.51 -18.94 0.95
N ALA A 174 -11.22 -18.10 -0.03
CA ALA A 174 -11.23 -18.45 -1.45
C ALA A 174 -10.07 -19.41 -1.75
N GLY A 175 -10.30 -20.69 -1.47
CA GLY A 175 -9.56 -21.85 -1.93
C GLY A 175 -10.54 -22.93 -2.36
N GLY A 176 -11.09 -22.79 -3.57
CA GLY A 176 -11.76 -23.86 -4.34
C GLY A 176 -13.24 -23.62 -4.70
N PRO A 177 -13.56 -23.15 -5.92
CA PRO A 177 -14.95 -23.03 -6.38
C PRO A 177 -15.39 -24.13 -7.38
N VAL A 178 -14.68 -25.26 -7.48
CA VAL A 178 -15.05 -26.31 -8.46
C VAL A 178 -15.88 -27.42 -7.82
N GLU A 179 -15.49 -27.88 -6.62
CA GLU A 179 -16.16 -29.01 -5.94
C GLU A 179 -17.52 -28.63 -5.36
N ALA A 180 -17.64 -27.42 -4.79
CA ALA A 180 -18.91 -26.88 -4.33
C ALA A 180 -19.90 -26.68 -5.49
N MET A 181 -19.42 -26.22 -6.67
CA MET A 181 -20.28 -26.06 -7.85
C MET A 181 -20.71 -27.41 -8.43
N GLN A 182 -19.87 -28.44 -8.36
CA GLN A 182 -20.23 -29.81 -8.76
C GLN A 182 -21.26 -30.44 -7.83
N GLN A 183 -21.18 -30.17 -6.53
CA GLN A 183 -22.15 -30.67 -5.55
C GLN A 183 -23.52 -30.00 -5.75
N MET A 184 -23.54 -28.68 -6.00
CA MET A 184 -24.75 -27.93 -6.33
C MET A 184 -25.38 -28.36 -7.66
N ALA A 185 -24.56 -28.70 -8.67
CA ALA A 185 -25.03 -29.21 -9.95
C ALA A 185 -25.57 -30.64 -9.84
N GLY A 186 -24.97 -31.48 -8.99
CA GLY A 186 -25.45 -32.82 -8.69
C GLY A 186 -26.82 -32.80 -8.01
N GLU A 187 -26.97 -32.02 -6.95
CA GLU A 187 -28.25 -31.86 -6.24
C GLU A 187 -29.35 -31.24 -7.11
N ALA A 188 -29.00 -30.32 -8.01
CA ALA A 188 -29.95 -29.76 -8.98
C ALA A 188 -30.40 -30.80 -10.04
N MET A 189 -29.50 -31.70 -10.46
CA MET A 189 -29.85 -32.77 -11.40
C MET A 189 -30.68 -33.89 -10.77
N ASP A 190 -30.42 -34.25 -9.51
CA ASP A 190 -31.25 -35.21 -8.76
C ASP A 190 -32.65 -34.64 -8.49
N ALA A 191 -32.75 -33.34 -8.16
CA ALA A 191 -34.03 -32.65 -8.03
C ALA A 191 -34.82 -32.64 -9.36
N ALA A 192 -34.16 -32.37 -10.48
CA ALA A 192 -34.79 -32.40 -11.80
C ALA A 192 -35.26 -33.81 -12.22
N LYS A 193 -34.49 -34.86 -11.85
CA LYS A 193 -34.85 -36.26 -12.10
C LYS A 193 -36.09 -36.68 -11.30
N SER A 194 -36.17 -36.26 -10.04
CA SER A 194 -37.33 -36.48 -9.16
C SER A 194 -38.60 -35.82 -9.72
N MET A 195 -38.48 -34.60 -10.25
CA MET A 195 -39.61 -33.87 -10.85
C MET A 195 -40.07 -34.49 -12.19
N ALA A 196 -39.15 -35.02 -12.99
CA ALA A 196 -39.49 -35.68 -14.26
C ALA A 196 -40.22 -37.02 -14.07
N ALA A 197 -39.99 -37.73 -12.96
CA ALA A 197 -40.70 -38.96 -12.63
C ALA A 197 -42.15 -38.74 -12.19
N ALA A 198 -42.50 -37.51 -11.78
CA ALA A 198 -43.83 -37.17 -11.25
C ALA A 198 -44.80 -36.60 -12.30
N VAL A 199 -44.38 -36.34 -13.55
CA VAL A 199 -45.15 -35.60 -14.57
C VAL A 199 -45.48 -36.45 -15.82
N MET A 200 -45.40 -37.78 -15.72
CA MET A 200 -45.93 -38.68 -16.77
C MET A 200 -47.22 -39.35 -16.25
N PRO A 201 -48.42 -38.86 -16.61
CA PRO A 201 -49.66 -39.56 -16.30
C PRO A 201 -49.82 -40.82 -17.16
N ALA A 202 -50.22 -41.91 -16.51
CA ALA A 202 -50.67 -43.14 -17.16
C ALA A 202 -51.85 -42.84 -18.09
N ALA A 203 -51.72 -43.22 -19.36
CA ALA A 203 -52.85 -43.30 -20.27
C ALA A 203 -53.68 -44.53 -19.89
N GLU A 204 -54.83 -44.34 -19.24
CA GLU A 204 -55.86 -45.37 -19.11
C GLU A 204 -56.59 -45.57 -20.45
N PRO A 205 -56.93 -46.82 -20.82
CA PRO A 205 -57.68 -47.10 -22.04
C PRO A 205 -59.19 -46.85 -21.85
N GLU A 206 -59.80 -46.27 -22.88
CA GLU A 206 -61.24 -46.02 -23.04
C GLU A 206 -62.06 -47.34 -23.02
N PRO A 207 -63.28 -47.37 -22.45
CA PRO A 207 -64.10 -48.59 -22.44
C PRO A 207 -64.88 -48.74 -23.76
N ALA A 208 -64.67 -49.87 -24.45
CA ALA A 208 -65.52 -50.29 -25.57
C ALA A 208 -66.54 -51.34 -25.10
N ALA A 209 -67.82 -51.00 -25.33
CA ALA A 209 -69.05 -51.81 -25.45
C ALA A 209 -69.05 -53.29 -25.02
#